data_AF-A0A0B5ANB8-F1
#
_entry.id   AF-A0A0B5ANB8-F1
#
_cell.length_a   1.000
_cell.length_b   1.000
_cell.length_c   1.000
_cell.angle_alpha   90.00
_cell.angle_beta   90.00
_cell.angle_gamma   90.00
#
_symmetry.space_group_name_H-M   'P 1'
#
loop_
_entity.id
_entity.type
_entity.pdbx_description
1 polymer ?
#
loop_
_entity_poly.entity_id
_entity_poly.type
_entity_poly.pdbx_seq_one_letter_code
_entity_poly.pdbx_strand_id
1 'polypeptide(L)'
;MLRKSLILAAIVLLIGMAAGALLYAVEEWSLPLTGEVIVLDPGHGGLDGGANYETILEKNLTLSIAKKLQAYLEEQGAIVILSRETDKDLASEGTKGFRDRKREDLKNRLELINNKDNDLFISIHLNAIPEARWKGPQTFYTTYNDQNERLARFIQHELNRHIPDSKRKSKPIDGIYVLSHAETPGVLVEAGFLSNPEERYWLL
;
A
#
# COMPACT_ATOMS: atom_id res chain seq x y z
N MET A 1 12.06 42.63 46.07
CA MET A 1 12.32 42.14 44.69
C MET A 1 12.25 40.62 44.59
N LEU A 2 12.92 39.86 45.48
CA LEU A 2 13.00 38.39 45.45
C LEU A 2 11.66 37.62 45.38
N ARG A 3 10.62 38.11 46.06
CA ARG A 3 9.28 37.47 46.07
C ARG A 3 8.55 37.56 44.72
N LYS A 4 8.75 38.65 43.97
CA LYS A 4 8.15 38.84 42.64
C LYS A 4 8.84 37.98 41.59
N SER A 5 10.17 37.84 41.67
CA SER A 5 10.93 36.97 40.77
C SER A 5 10.63 35.48 40.99
N LEU A 6 10.39 35.06 42.25
CA LEU A 6 9.98 33.67 42.56
C LEU A 6 8.58 33.33 42.02
N ILE A 7 7.64 34.27 42.13
CA ILE A 7 6.29 34.09 41.56
C ILE A 7 6.35 33.99 40.04
N LEU A 8 7.15 34.85 39.39
CA LEU A 8 7.33 34.81 37.94
C LEU A 8 7.96 33.48 37.49
N ALA A 9 8.99 33.00 38.19
CA ALA A 9 9.62 31.72 37.90
C ALA A 9 8.65 30.54 38.04
N ALA A 10 7.80 30.54 39.08
CA ALA A 10 6.78 29.51 39.28
C ALA A 10 5.71 29.51 38.18
N ILE A 11 5.28 30.70 37.72
CA ILE A 11 4.31 30.83 36.61
C ILE A 11 4.92 30.32 35.30
N VAL A 12 6.17 30.67 34.99
CA VAL A 12 6.87 30.18 33.80
C VAL A 12 7.03 28.66 33.83
N LEU A 13 7.36 28.10 34.99
CA LEU A 13 7.45 26.64 35.16
C LEU A 13 6.08 25.97 34.96
N LEU A 14 5.00 26.52 35.52
CA LEU A 14 3.64 26.00 35.34
C LEU A 14 3.19 26.06 33.88
N ILE A 15 3.46 27.15 33.18
CA ILE A 15 3.17 27.28 31.74
C ILE A 15 3.98 26.24 30.95
N GLY A 16 5.27 26.06 31.27
CA GLY A 16 6.12 25.06 30.63
C GLY A 16 5.61 23.64 30.86
N MET A 17 5.19 23.29 32.07
CA MET A 17 4.61 21.98 32.39
C MET A 17 3.26 21.76 31.68
N ALA A 18 2.38 22.78 31.64
CA ALA A 18 1.10 22.68 30.95
C ALA A 18 1.27 22.56 29.42
N ALA A 19 2.20 23.31 28.84
CA ALA A 19 2.56 23.20 27.42
C ALA A 19 3.17 21.83 27.10
N GLY A 20 4.05 21.32 27.97
CA GLY A 20 4.60 19.97 27.84
C GLY A 20 3.51 18.90 27.89
N ALA A 21 2.62 18.95 28.89
CA ALA A 21 1.50 18.01 29.01
C ALA A 21 0.54 18.06 27.81
N LEU A 22 0.29 19.25 27.26
CA LEU A 22 -0.53 19.42 26.07
C LEU A 22 0.15 18.83 24.82
N LEU A 23 1.45 19.05 24.63
CA LEU A 23 2.22 18.46 23.53
C LEU A 23 2.23 16.93 23.62
N TYR A 24 2.47 16.36 24.80
CA TYR A 24 2.40 14.92 25.03
C TYR A 24 1.02 14.34 24.73
N ALA A 25 -0.05 15.01 25.18
CA ALA A 25 -1.41 14.57 24.90
C ALA A 25 -1.75 14.62 23.40
N VAL A 26 -1.29 15.63 22.67
CA VAL A 26 -1.49 15.73 21.21
C VAL A 26 -0.76 14.60 20.48
N GLU A 27 0.46 14.26 20.91
CA GLU A 27 1.24 13.15 20.35
C GLU A 27 0.60 11.78 20.62
N GLU A 28 -0.01 11.59 21.80
CA GLU A 28 -0.81 10.40 22.11
C GLU A 28 -2.16 10.34 21.37
N TRP A 29 -2.69 11.48 20.88
CA TRP A 29 -4.00 11.57 20.23
C TRP A 29 -3.92 11.62 18.69
N SER A 30 -2.73 11.64 18.09
CA SER A 30 -2.58 11.52 16.63
C SER A 30 -2.65 10.05 16.20
N LEU A 31 -3.47 9.76 15.18
CA LEU A 31 -3.54 8.43 14.58
C LEU A 31 -2.18 8.07 13.95
N PRO A 32 -1.78 6.78 13.93
CA PRO A 32 -0.41 6.39 13.62
C PRO A 32 0.06 6.68 12.19
N LEU A 33 -0.85 6.92 11.24
CA LEU A 33 -0.53 7.28 9.86
C LEU A 33 -0.91 8.73 9.51
N THR A 34 -1.15 9.57 10.53
CA THR A 34 -1.50 10.98 10.32
C THR A 34 -0.40 11.69 9.51
N GLY A 35 -0.77 12.24 8.36
CA GLY A 35 0.15 12.97 7.48
C GLY A 35 0.82 12.12 6.40
N GLU A 36 0.64 10.80 6.43
CA GLU A 36 1.18 9.89 5.42
C GLU A 36 0.24 9.82 4.20
N VAL A 37 0.82 9.90 3.00
CA VAL A 37 0.12 9.75 1.72
C VAL A 37 0.50 8.42 1.09
N ILE A 38 -0.46 7.50 1.05
CA ILE A 38 -0.25 6.12 0.60
C ILE A 38 -0.99 5.89 -0.72
N VAL A 39 -0.25 5.50 -1.76
CA VAL A 39 -0.86 5.06 -3.02
C VAL A 39 -1.15 3.57 -2.97
N LEU A 40 -2.41 3.20 -3.19
CA LEU A 40 -2.80 1.82 -3.43
C LEU A 40 -3.02 1.62 -4.93
N ASP A 41 -2.24 0.72 -5.52
CA ASP A 41 -2.30 0.41 -6.94
C ASP A 41 -2.95 -0.97 -7.16
N PRO A 42 -4.28 -1.08 -7.26
CA PRO A 42 -4.93 -2.33 -7.59
C PRO A 42 -4.57 -2.73 -9.03
N GLY A 43 -3.83 -3.83 -9.16
CA GLY A 43 -3.33 -4.34 -10.42
C GLY A 43 -4.43 -4.58 -11.46
N HIS A 44 -4.04 -4.50 -12.73
CA HIS A 44 -4.92 -4.69 -13.89
C HIS A 44 -6.10 -3.71 -13.93
N GLY A 45 -7.15 -3.98 -14.70
CA GLY A 45 -8.32 -3.12 -14.84
C GLY A 45 -8.76 -2.96 -16.29
N GLY A 46 -10.05 -2.68 -16.50
CA GLY A 46 -10.59 -2.48 -17.84
C GLY A 46 -10.43 -3.74 -18.71
N LEU A 47 -9.73 -3.62 -19.83
CA LEU A 47 -9.49 -4.74 -20.74
C LEU A 47 -8.46 -5.76 -20.20
N ASP A 48 -7.61 -5.38 -19.25
CA ASP A 48 -6.68 -6.30 -18.60
C ASP A 48 -7.37 -7.01 -17.43
N GLY A 49 -7.72 -8.27 -17.62
CA GLY A 49 -8.35 -9.13 -16.62
C GLY A 49 -7.42 -9.57 -15.48
N GLY A 50 -6.11 -9.54 -15.71
CA GLY A 50 -5.14 -10.28 -14.92
C GLY A 50 -5.36 -11.79 -15.01
N ALA A 51 -4.87 -12.52 -14.01
CA ALA A 51 -5.16 -13.93 -13.84
C ALA A 51 -6.67 -14.17 -13.70
N ASN A 52 -7.12 -15.35 -14.13
CA ASN A 52 -8.52 -15.74 -14.03
C ASN A 52 -8.70 -17.20 -13.61
N TYR A 53 -9.84 -17.47 -12.99
CA TYR A 53 -10.37 -18.82 -12.79
C TYR A 53 -11.87 -18.78 -13.09
N GLU A 54 -12.30 -19.47 -14.15
CA GLU A 54 -13.67 -19.38 -14.67
C GLU A 54 -14.08 -17.92 -14.89
N THR A 55 -15.10 -17.43 -14.16
CA THR A 55 -15.61 -16.05 -14.24
C THR A 55 -14.94 -15.09 -13.25
N ILE A 56 -14.07 -15.60 -12.36
CA ILE A 56 -13.36 -14.81 -11.36
C ILE A 56 -12.12 -14.20 -12.00
N LEU A 57 -12.04 -12.87 -11.96
CA LEU A 57 -10.94 -12.10 -12.55
C LEU A 57 -10.14 -11.41 -11.44
N GLU A 58 -8.81 -11.49 -11.53
CA GLU A 58 -7.88 -10.84 -10.60
C GLU A 58 -8.18 -9.35 -10.44
N LYS A 59 -8.42 -8.63 -11.54
CA LYS A 59 -8.70 -7.19 -11.52
C LYS A 59 -9.86 -6.77 -10.59
N ASN A 60 -10.84 -7.65 -10.40
CA ASN A 60 -12.00 -7.36 -9.55
C ASN A 60 -11.64 -7.56 -8.08
N LEU A 61 -10.86 -8.60 -7.78
CA LEU A 61 -10.40 -8.91 -6.44
C LEU A 61 -9.37 -7.90 -5.96
N THR A 62 -8.41 -7.51 -6.80
CA THR A 62 -7.41 -6.50 -6.45
C THR A 62 -8.07 -5.16 -6.12
N LEU A 63 -9.10 -4.76 -6.87
CA LEU A 63 -9.88 -3.55 -6.56
C LEU A 63 -10.66 -3.67 -5.24
N SER A 64 -11.29 -4.83 -5.00
CA SER A 64 -12.03 -5.09 -3.76
C SER A 64 -11.09 -5.04 -2.53
N ILE A 65 -9.93 -5.67 -2.63
CA ILE A 65 -8.89 -5.66 -1.58
C ILE A 65 -8.38 -4.24 -1.36
N ALA A 66 -8.06 -3.50 -2.43
CA ALA A 66 -7.56 -2.13 -2.32
C ALA A 66 -8.56 -1.19 -1.64
N LYS A 67 -9.87 -1.31 -1.93
CA LYS A 67 -10.90 -0.51 -1.27
C LYS A 67 -11.06 -0.84 0.21
N LYS A 68 -10.97 -2.11 0.58
CA LYS A 68 -10.98 -2.52 1.99
C LYS A 68 -9.74 -1.98 2.72
N LEU A 69 -8.56 -2.10 2.10
CA LEU A 69 -7.31 -1.60 2.65
C LEU A 69 -7.32 -0.07 2.78
N GLN A 70 -7.86 0.64 1.78
CA GLN A 70 -8.06 2.09 1.81
C GLN A 70 -8.81 2.50 3.08
N ALA A 71 -9.98 1.90 3.33
CA ALA A 71 -10.79 2.23 4.50
C ALA A 71 -10.02 2.04 5.82
N TYR A 72 -9.25 0.95 5.95
CA TYR A 72 -8.46 0.70 7.15
C TYR A 72 -7.30 1.70 7.32
N LEU A 73 -6.61 2.07 6.24
CA LEU A 73 -5.51 3.03 6.29
C LEU A 73 -6.02 4.45 6.59
N GLU A 74 -7.14 4.85 6.00
CA GLU A 74 -7.80 6.13 6.27
C GLU A 74 -8.31 6.22 7.72
N GLU A 75 -8.83 5.11 8.28
CA GLU A 75 -9.19 5.02 9.70
C GLU A 75 -7.99 5.24 10.64
N GLN A 76 -6.77 4.96 10.15
CA GLN A 76 -5.52 5.23 10.87
C GLN A 76 -4.89 6.58 10.51
N GLY A 77 -5.61 7.46 9.80
CA GLY A 77 -5.24 8.84 9.54
C GLY A 77 -4.43 9.08 8.26
N ALA A 78 -4.18 8.04 7.45
CA ALA A 78 -3.51 8.20 6.16
C ALA A 78 -4.41 8.90 5.14
N ILE A 79 -3.81 9.64 4.22
CA ILE A 79 -4.44 10.03 2.96
C ILE A 79 -4.17 8.90 1.96
N VAL A 80 -5.21 8.25 1.45
CA VAL A 80 -5.06 7.13 0.53
C VAL A 80 -5.50 7.51 -0.88
N ILE A 81 -4.65 7.23 -1.85
CA ILE A 81 -4.91 7.46 -3.27
C ILE A 81 -4.97 6.13 -3.98
N LEU A 82 -6.09 5.84 -4.65
CA LEU A 82 -6.20 4.66 -5.51
C LEU A 82 -5.76 5.00 -6.94
N SER A 83 -4.92 4.16 -7.56
CA SER A 83 -4.58 4.35 -8.99
C SER A 83 -5.82 4.20 -9.89
N ARG A 84 -6.79 3.37 -9.48
CA ARG A 84 -8.14 3.29 -10.06
C ARG A 84 -9.19 2.98 -9.00
N GLU A 85 -10.35 3.62 -9.11
CA GLU A 85 -11.49 3.42 -8.21
C GLU A 85 -12.58 2.51 -8.77
N THR A 86 -12.52 2.21 -10.07
CA THR A 86 -13.50 1.40 -10.80
C THR A 86 -12.80 0.37 -11.70
N ASP A 87 -13.57 -0.49 -12.38
CA ASP A 87 -13.04 -1.42 -13.37
C ASP A 87 -12.69 -0.71 -14.69
N LYS A 88 -11.62 0.08 -14.65
CA LYS A 88 -11.04 0.77 -15.80
C LYS A 88 -9.52 0.64 -15.76
N ASP A 89 -8.89 0.65 -16.93
CA ASP A 89 -7.47 0.96 -17.04
C ASP A 89 -7.30 2.50 -17.03
N LEU A 90 -6.06 2.98 -16.85
CA LEU A 90 -5.75 4.41 -16.84
C LEU A 90 -5.42 4.95 -18.25
N ALA A 91 -5.60 4.17 -19.32
CA ALA A 91 -5.28 4.60 -20.67
C ALA A 91 -6.37 5.51 -21.24
N SER A 92 -5.97 6.52 -22.03
CA SER A 92 -6.88 7.47 -22.68
C SER A 92 -7.93 6.77 -23.54
N GLU A 93 -9.14 7.33 -23.63
CA GLU A 93 -10.23 6.76 -24.44
C GLU A 93 -9.87 6.62 -25.93
N GLY A 94 -8.99 7.50 -26.43
CA GLY A 94 -8.48 7.46 -27.80
C GLY A 94 -7.51 6.31 -28.09
N THR A 95 -6.94 5.67 -27.05
CA THR A 95 -5.92 4.64 -27.21
C THR A 95 -6.53 3.31 -27.58
N LYS A 96 -6.14 2.78 -28.73
CA LYS A 96 -6.68 1.55 -29.31
C LYS A 96 -5.68 0.42 -29.20
N GLY A 97 -6.19 -0.79 -29.01
CA GLY A 97 -5.39 -2.01 -28.95
C GLY A 97 -4.87 -2.31 -27.55
N PHE A 98 -4.96 -3.58 -27.17
CA PHE A 98 -4.63 -4.05 -25.82
C PHE A 98 -3.19 -3.68 -25.39
N ARG A 99 -2.21 -3.85 -26.29
CA ARG A 99 -0.78 -3.61 -25.97
C ARG A 99 -0.49 -2.14 -25.70
N ASP A 100 -1.03 -1.23 -26.53
CA ASP A 100 -0.78 0.20 -26.37
C ASP A 100 -1.50 0.75 -25.14
N ARG A 101 -2.75 0.31 -24.90
CA ARG A 101 -3.47 0.63 -23.65
C ARG A 101 -2.72 0.15 -22.43
N LYS A 102 -2.24 -1.10 -22.40
CA LYS A 102 -1.47 -1.63 -21.27
C LYS A 102 -0.19 -0.83 -21.01
N ARG A 103 0.51 -0.41 -22.06
CA ARG A 103 1.71 0.42 -21.92
C ARG A 103 1.37 1.80 -21.36
N GLU A 104 0.30 2.43 -21.82
CA GLU A 104 -0.14 3.74 -21.33
C GLU A 104 -0.68 3.65 -19.90
N ASP A 105 -1.48 2.65 -19.57
CA ASP A 105 -1.97 2.37 -18.21
C ASP A 105 -0.81 2.27 -17.22
N LEU A 106 0.21 1.46 -17.52
CA LEU A 106 1.39 1.32 -16.67
C LEU A 106 2.18 2.64 -16.51
N LYS A 107 2.24 3.48 -17.56
CA LYS A 107 2.87 4.81 -17.49
C LYS A 107 2.09 5.76 -16.60
N ASN A 108 0.77 5.78 -16.73
CA ASN A 108 -0.10 6.68 -15.98
C ASN A 108 -0.14 6.28 -14.49
N ARG A 109 -0.11 4.98 -14.19
CA ARG A 109 0.10 4.49 -12.81
C ARG A 109 1.41 4.98 -12.22
N LEU A 110 2.50 4.85 -12.98
CA LEU A 110 3.82 5.29 -12.55
C LEU A 110 3.87 6.80 -12.33
N GLU A 111 3.26 7.60 -13.21
CA GLU A 111 3.16 9.05 -13.05
C GLU A 111 2.41 9.44 -11.78
N LEU A 112 1.29 8.77 -11.48
CA LEU A 112 0.54 8.97 -10.24
C LEU A 112 1.39 8.61 -9.02
N ILE A 113 2.10 7.47 -9.06
CA ILE A 113 2.94 6.97 -7.97
C ILE A 113 4.12 7.91 -7.69
N ASN A 114 4.77 8.43 -8.73
CA ASN A 114 5.94 9.32 -8.62
C ASN A 114 5.57 10.77 -8.29
N ASN A 115 4.32 11.06 -7.93
CA ASN A 115 4.01 12.36 -7.35
C ASN A 115 4.80 12.54 -6.05
N LYS A 116 5.46 13.69 -5.91
CA LYS A 116 6.38 14.02 -4.80
C LYS A 116 5.72 14.08 -3.44
N ASP A 117 4.40 14.23 -3.41
CA ASP A 117 3.61 14.26 -2.18
C ASP A 117 3.29 12.84 -1.66
N ASN A 118 3.62 11.78 -2.40
CA ASN A 118 3.36 10.40 -1.97
C ASN A 118 4.53 9.85 -1.15
N ASP A 119 4.24 9.25 0.00
CA ASP A 119 5.26 8.69 0.90
C ASP A 119 5.61 7.23 0.56
N LEU A 120 4.61 6.44 0.17
CA LEU A 120 4.82 5.07 -0.32
C LEU A 120 3.70 4.60 -1.26
N PHE A 121 3.97 3.53 -2.01
CA PHE A 121 2.94 2.82 -2.77
C PHE A 121 2.91 1.31 -2.52
N ILE A 122 1.73 0.72 -2.64
CA ILE A 122 1.49 -0.72 -2.57
C ILE A 122 0.72 -1.16 -3.81
N SER A 123 1.39 -1.88 -4.70
CA SER A 123 0.73 -2.53 -5.84
C SER A 123 0.16 -3.87 -5.41
N ILE A 124 -1.12 -4.13 -5.67
CA ILE A 124 -1.87 -5.27 -5.16
C ILE A 124 -2.26 -6.19 -6.32
N HIS A 125 -1.84 -7.44 -6.24
CA HIS A 125 -2.01 -8.48 -7.26
C HIS A 125 -2.43 -9.82 -6.64
N LEU A 126 -2.76 -10.81 -7.49
CA LEU A 126 -2.94 -12.19 -7.08
C LEU A 126 -2.07 -13.14 -7.90
N ASN A 127 -1.40 -14.05 -7.20
CA ASN A 127 -0.62 -15.08 -7.85
C ASN A 127 -1.55 -16.04 -8.60
N ALA A 128 -1.09 -16.53 -9.74
CA ALA A 128 -1.69 -17.68 -10.40
C ALA A 128 -0.61 -18.50 -11.10
N ILE A 129 -0.51 -19.77 -10.72
CA ILE A 129 0.39 -20.73 -11.36
C ILE A 129 -0.38 -22.04 -11.62
N PRO A 130 0.10 -22.92 -12.53
CA PRO A 130 -0.66 -24.12 -12.90
C PRO A 130 -0.98 -25.05 -11.72
N GLU A 131 -0.13 -25.12 -10.70
CA GLU A 131 -0.33 -26.01 -9.56
C GLU A 131 -1.18 -25.37 -8.45
N ALA A 132 -2.38 -25.91 -8.26
CA ALA A 132 -3.35 -25.48 -7.25
C ALA A 132 -2.91 -25.64 -5.77
N ARG A 133 -1.77 -26.28 -5.50
CA ARG A 133 -1.28 -26.55 -4.13
C ARG A 133 -0.60 -25.34 -3.47
N TRP A 134 -0.14 -24.38 -4.26
CA TRP A 134 0.59 -23.24 -3.73
C TRP A 134 -0.38 -22.27 -3.07
N LYS A 135 0.04 -21.72 -1.93
CA LYS A 135 -0.77 -20.78 -1.14
C LYS A 135 0.07 -19.79 -0.37
N GLY A 136 -0.56 -18.74 0.10
CA GLY A 136 -0.02 -17.68 0.95
C GLY A 136 0.44 -16.48 0.13
N PRO A 137 0.30 -15.27 0.68
CA PRO A 137 0.68 -14.02 0.07
C PRO A 137 2.19 -13.87 0.02
N GLN A 138 2.65 -13.10 -0.95
CA GLN A 138 4.06 -12.87 -1.20
C GLN A 138 4.27 -11.39 -1.51
N THR A 139 5.11 -10.73 -0.73
CA THR A 139 5.55 -9.37 -0.99
C THR A 139 6.84 -9.39 -1.79
N PHE A 140 6.89 -8.57 -2.83
CA PHE A 140 8.03 -8.37 -3.70
C PHE A 140 8.50 -6.92 -3.66
N TYR A 141 9.79 -6.73 -3.88
CA TYR A 141 10.42 -5.41 -3.87
C TYR A 141 11.54 -5.33 -4.92
N THR A 142 11.88 -4.13 -5.36
CA THR A 142 13.10 -3.87 -6.15
C THR A 142 14.18 -3.26 -5.26
N THR A 143 15.43 -3.32 -5.70
CA THR A 143 16.58 -2.70 -5.02
C THR A 143 16.88 -1.29 -5.52
N TYR A 144 16.03 -0.70 -6.37
CA TYR A 144 16.20 0.64 -6.91
C TYR A 144 15.96 1.75 -5.88
N ASN A 145 15.15 1.47 -4.85
CA ASN A 145 14.96 2.33 -3.69
C ASN A 145 15.31 1.51 -2.43
N ASP A 146 16.14 2.09 -1.56
CA ASP A 146 16.71 1.42 -0.38
C ASP A 146 15.68 1.14 0.72
N GLN A 147 14.54 1.84 0.70
CA GLN A 147 13.45 1.64 1.64
C GLN A 147 12.55 0.44 1.28
N ASN A 148 12.55 0.00 0.01
CA ASN A 148 11.64 -1.02 -0.49
C ASN A 148 11.80 -2.37 0.24
N GLU A 149 13.04 -2.80 0.52
CA GLU A 149 13.27 -4.05 1.24
C GLU A 149 12.68 -3.99 2.65
N ARG A 150 12.89 -2.88 3.36
CA ARG A 150 12.41 -2.69 4.72
C ARG A 150 10.88 -2.71 4.75
N LEU A 151 10.23 -1.98 3.84
CA LEU A 151 8.78 -1.97 3.69
C LEU A 151 8.24 -3.38 3.40
N ALA A 152 8.83 -4.08 2.43
CA ALA A 152 8.42 -5.43 2.06
C ALA A 152 8.56 -6.43 3.21
N ARG A 153 9.61 -6.31 4.02
CA ARG A 153 9.83 -7.16 5.19
C ARG A 153 8.77 -6.96 6.25
N PHE A 154 8.37 -5.71 6.54
CA PHE A 154 7.30 -5.45 7.51
C PHE A 154 5.95 -5.97 7.02
N ILE A 155 5.60 -5.69 5.75
CA ILE A 155 4.35 -6.17 5.16
C ILE A 155 4.30 -7.70 5.15
N GLN A 156 5.35 -8.38 4.68
CA GLN A 156 5.39 -9.84 4.67
C GLN A 156 5.33 -10.43 6.09
N HIS A 157 5.99 -9.78 7.06
CA HIS A 157 5.95 -10.21 8.45
C HIS A 157 4.52 -10.21 8.99
N GLU A 158 3.79 -9.11 8.81
CA GLU A 158 2.39 -9.03 9.27
C GLU A 158 1.49 -10.01 8.50
N LEU A 159 1.64 -10.14 7.18
CA LEU A 159 0.89 -11.13 6.40
C LEU A 159 1.08 -12.56 6.90
N ASN A 160 2.31 -12.92 7.30
CA ASN A 160 2.59 -14.26 7.83
C ASN A 160 1.92 -14.53 9.18
N ARG A 161 1.65 -13.49 10.00
CA ARG A 161 1.01 -13.67 11.32
C ARG A 161 -0.43 -14.16 11.21
N HIS A 162 -1.06 -13.94 10.05
CA HIS A 162 -2.43 -14.34 9.78
C HIS A 162 -2.53 -15.67 9.02
N ILE A 163 -1.41 -16.33 8.72
CA ILE A 163 -1.39 -17.56 7.91
C ILE A 163 -0.65 -18.66 8.66
N PRO A 164 -1.38 -19.69 9.14
CA PRO A 164 -0.78 -20.81 9.86
C PRO A 164 0.41 -21.40 9.09
N ASP A 165 1.52 -21.58 9.81
CA ASP A 165 2.76 -22.18 9.33
C ASP A 165 3.42 -21.51 8.11
N SER A 166 3.05 -20.25 7.77
CA SER A 166 3.70 -19.54 6.68
C SER A 166 5.19 -19.30 6.97
N LYS A 167 6.03 -19.76 6.04
CA LYS A 167 7.50 -19.51 6.04
C LYS A 167 7.92 -18.54 4.93
N ARG A 168 6.96 -17.85 4.30
CA ARG A 168 7.24 -16.93 3.20
C ARG A 168 8.08 -15.75 3.69
N LYS A 169 9.01 -15.30 2.87
CA LYS A 169 9.85 -14.12 3.10
C LYS A 169 9.66 -13.20 1.92
N SER A 170 9.76 -11.89 2.13
CA SER A 170 9.76 -10.94 1.02
C SER A 170 10.89 -11.28 0.06
N LYS A 171 10.69 -11.00 -1.24
CA LYS A 171 11.64 -11.40 -2.29
C LYS A 171 11.97 -10.22 -3.20
N PRO A 172 13.26 -10.06 -3.59
CA PRO A 172 13.58 -9.15 -4.67
C PRO A 172 12.94 -9.65 -5.98
N ILE A 173 12.51 -8.72 -6.83
CA ILE A 173 12.02 -8.99 -8.18
C ILE A 173 12.51 -7.89 -9.11
N ASP A 174 12.71 -8.24 -10.37
CA ASP A 174 13.05 -7.32 -11.45
C ASP A 174 12.02 -7.42 -12.59
N GLY A 175 11.96 -6.41 -13.45
CA GLY A 175 11.16 -6.45 -14.68
C GLY A 175 9.69 -6.08 -14.51
N ILE A 176 9.23 -5.76 -13.30
CA ILE A 176 7.90 -5.20 -13.05
C ILE A 176 7.96 -3.68 -13.30
N TYR A 177 7.37 -3.22 -14.41
CA TYR A 177 7.55 -1.85 -14.91
C TYR A 177 7.36 -0.77 -13.83
N VAL A 178 6.23 -0.78 -13.11
CA VAL A 178 5.92 0.21 -12.07
C VAL A 178 6.98 0.18 -10.96
N LEU A 179 7.27 -1.01 -10.41
CA LEU A 179 8.23 -1.19 -9.32
C LEU A 179 9.69 -0.87 -9.74
N SER A 180 10.01 -1.05 -11.02
CA SER A 180 11.33 -0.80 -11.59
C SER A 180 11.63 0.68 -11.87
N HIS A 181 10.61 1.53 -11.98
CA HIS A 181 10.78 2.94 -12.36
C HIS A 181 10.20 3.91 -11.32
N ALA A 182 9.63 3.40 -10.23
CA ALA A 182 9.11 4.21 -9.15
C ALA A 182 10.25 4.88 -8.37
N GLU A 183 10.12 6.18 -8.13
CA GLU A 183 11.01 6.96 -7.26
C GLU A 183 10.50 6.87 -5.81
N THR A 184 9.17 6.88 -5.65
CA THR A 184 8.47 6.67 -4.38
C THR A 184 8.71 5.25 -3.85
N PRO A 185 9.03 5.08 -2.56
CA PRO A 185 9.15 3.76 -1.94
C PRO A 185 7.93 2.89 -2.17
N GLY A 186 8.10 1.61 -2.49
CA GLY A 186 6.95 0.73 -2.62
C GLY A 186 7.24 -0.73 -2.91
N VAL A 187 6.14 -1.49 -2.93
CA VAL A 187 6.16 -2.94 -3.03
C VAL A 187 5.06 -3.45 -3.94
N LEU A 188 5.23 -4.69 -4.41
CA LEU A 188 4.15 -5.46 -5.02
C LEU A 188 3.73 -6.57 -4.04
N VAL A 189 2.46 -6.63 -3.70
CA VAL A 189 1.88 -7.65 -2.82
C VAL A 189 0.99 -8.55 -3.66
N GLU A 190 1.42 -9.79 -3.81
CA GLU A 190 0.52 -10.86 -4.23
C GLU A 190 -0.27 -11.34 -3.02
N ALA A 191 -1.55 -11.00 -2.93
CA ALA A 191 -2.35 -11.19 -1.71
C ALA A 191 -2.79 -12.66 -1.45
N GLY A 192 -2.55 -13.55 -2.41
CA GLY A 192 -2.89 -14.97 -2.37
C GLY A 192 -2.79 -15.59 -3.75
N PHE A 193 -3.14 -16.87 -3.88
CA PHE A 193 -3.14 -17.60 -5.15
C PHE A 193 -4.57 -17.79 -5.67
N LEU A 194 -4.93 -17.10 -6.74
CA LEU A 194 -6.17 -17.35 -7.48
C LEU A 194 -6.21 -18.79 -8.04
N SER A 195 -5.07 -19.40 -8.30
CA SER A 195 -5.00 -20.81 -8.70
C SER A 195 -5.37 -21.80 -7.58
N ASN A 196 -5.34 -21.40 -6.31
CA ASN A 196 -5.63 -22.26 -5.16
C ASN A 196 -7.14 -22.20 -4.78
N PRO A 197 -7.87 -23.34 -4.76
CA PRO A 197 -9.30 -23.34 -4.44
C PRO A 197 -9.66 -22.80 -3.06
N GLU A 198 -8.84 -23.07 -2.03
CA GLU A 198 -9.06 -22.60 -0.66
C GLU A 198 -8.87 -21.07 -0.59
N GLU A 199 -7.79 -20.56 -1.18
CA GLU A 199 -7.54 -19.11 -1.17
C GLU A 199 -8.54 -18.35 -2.04
N ARG A 200 -8.96 -18.91 -3.20
CA ARG A 200 -10.04 -18.32 -3.99
C ARG A 200 -11.29 -18.08 -3.15
N TYR A 201 -11.67 -19.04 -2.31
CA TYR A 201 -12.84 -18.90 -1.44
C TYR A 201 -12.67 -17.77 -0.43
N TRP A 202 -11.47 -17.55 0.12
CA TRP A 202 -11.19 -16.45 1.06
C TRP A 202 -11.06 -15.07 0.39
N LEU A 203 -10.71 -15.03 -0.89
CA LEU A 203 -10.52 -13.79 -1.64
C LEU A 203 -11.84 -13.16 -2.12
N LEU A 204 -12.90 -13.96 -2.24
CA LEU A 204 -14.25 -13.53 -2.62
C LEU A 204 -14.97 -12.86 -1.44
#